data_AF-A0A4Y2QCK4-F1
#
_entry.id   AF-A0A4Y2QCK4-F1
#
_cell.length_a   1.000
_cell.length_b   1.000
_cell.length_c   1.000
_cell.angle_alpha   90.00
_cell.angle_beta   90.00
_cell.angle_gamma   90.00
#
_symmetry.space_group_name_H-M   'P 1'
#
loop_
_entity.id
_entity.type
_entity.pdbx_description
1 polymer ?
#
loop_
_entity_poly.entity_id
_entity_poly.type
_entity_poly.pdbx_seq_one_letter_code
_entity_poly.pdbx_strand_id
1 'polypeptide(L)'
;MTFYHRTLYHASSITHSVIGNFLDEKREDIIVSTGRSLKLLRFELGNTSPAIQTLISVDTYDIISSLSKFRRKDETKDWIIIAADSGSTTILTVIAEKMEFEVVVQEKFKVQTPKTLPVQHLAVDSQGRAIFTESNQDKFKDKISRTLPVQHMAVDSKGRAVFIAAMEEVKQFWFFHGPGNRILNFLDDPEKKTLIYDIAFVDINSENIVVAYLATAYEELHVGVKYEIKRRRKPSLVFSEVDKDKVTEIKRIKCLDYANSLISGQLV
;
A
#
# COMPACT_ATOMS: atom_id res chain seq x y z
N MET A 1 13.17 -31.79 -22.73
CA MET A 1 14.15 -31.22 -21.79
C MET A 1 13.36 -30.53 -20.69
N THR A 2 13.56 -30.91 -19.42
CA THR A 2 12.83 -30.38 -18.27
C THR A 2 13.78 -29.59 -17.37
N PHE A 3 13.38 -28.38 -16.98
CA PHE A 3 14.13 -27.52 -16.08
C PHE A 3 13.47 -27.48 -14.70
N TYR A 4 14.26 -27.34 -13.63
CA TYR A 4 13.80 -27.22 -12.24
C TYR A 4 14.39 -25.97 -11.60
N HIS A 5 13.53 -25.15 -10.99
CA HIS A 5 13.93 -23.92 -10.30
C HIS A 5 14.11 -24.17 -8.80
N ARG A 6 15.26 -23.78 -8.24
CA ARG A 6 15.55 -23.85 -6.80
C ARG A 6 16.27 -22.59 -6.34
N THR A 7 15.75 -21.96 -5.29
CA THR A 7 16.37 -20.79 -4.65
C THR A 7 17.48 -21.27 -3.70
N LEU A 8 18.72 -20.86 -3.93
CA LEU A 8 19.86 -21.15 -3.04
C LEU A 8 20.01 -20.08 -1.94
N TYR A 9 19.85 -18.82 -2.33
CA TYR A 9 19.86 -17.67 -1.44
C TYR A 9 18.63 -16.82 -1.71
N HIS A 10 17.88 -16.51 -0.65
CA HIS A 10 16.75 -15.60 -0.75
C HIS A 10 17.23 -14.16 -0.90
N ALA A 11 16.38 -13.32 -1.49
CA ALA A 11 16.64 -11.88 -1.55
C ALA A 11 16.86 -11.30 -0.15
N SER A 12 17.88 -10.45 -0.02
CA SER A 12 18.25 -9.78 1.23
C SER A 12 17.78 -8.33 1.31
N SER A 13 17.37 -7.74 0.19
CA SER A 13 16.86 -6.36 0.14
C SER A 13 15.52 -6.28 0.84
N ILE A 14 15.41 -5.39 1.83
CA ILE A 14 14.16 -5.11 2.55
C ILE A 14 13.45 -3.96 1.84
N THR A 15 12.24 -4.22 1.38
CA THR A 15 11.39 -3.23 0.69
C THR A 15 10.49 -2.49 1.66
N HIS A 16 9.91 -3.23 2.61
CA HIS A 16 9.00 -2.71 3.61
C HIS A 16 9.30 -3.37 4.95
N SER A 17 9.12 -2.63 6.03
CA SER A 17 9.22 -3.14 7.39
C SER A 17 8.16 -2.51 8.28
N VAL A 18 7.63 -3.31 9.21
CA VAL A 18 6.71 -2.86 10.24
C VAL A 18 7.11 -3.47 11.58
N ILE A 19 7.10 -2.65 12.63
CA ILE A 19 7.44 -3.07 13.99
C ILE A 19 6.15 -3.15 14.78
N GLY A 20 5.91 -4.22 15.54
CA GLY A 20 4.68 -4.39 16.31
C GLY A 20 4.62 -5.63 17.17
N ASN A 21 3.57 -5.74 17.97
CA ASN A 21 3.32 -6.91 18.79
C ASN A 21 2.53 -7.97 17.99
N PHE A 22 3.22 -8.85 17.27
CA PHE A 22 2.55 -9.84 16.43
C PHE A 22 2.26 -11.18 17.13
N LEU A 23 3.00 -11.48 18.21
CA LEU A 23 2.92 -12.74 18.95
C LEU A 23 2.10 -12.65 20.23
N ASP A 24 1.50 -11.50 20.50
CA ASP A 24 0.78 -11.18 21.75
C ASP A 24 1.66 -11.28 23.01
N GLU A 25 2.96 -11.12 22.82
CA GLU A 25 3.91 -10.93 23.90
C GLU A 25 3.99 -9.42 24.16
N LYS A 26 4.22 -8.96 25.40
CA LYS A 26 4.41 -7.51 25.67
C LYS A 26 5.77 -7.00 25.14
N ARG A 27 6.09 -7.34 23.90
CA ARG A 27 7.34 -7.14 23.18
C ARG A 27 7.01 -6.80 21.74
N GLU A 28 7.95 -6.14 21.08
CA GLU A 28 7.82 -5.77 19.69
C GLU A 28 8.73 -6.65 18.84
N ASP A 29 8.15 -7.18 17.77
CA ASP A 29 8.83 -7.93 16.73
C ASP A 29 8.78 -7.12 15.43
N ILE A 30 9.61 -7.50 14.45
CA ILE A 30 9.76 -6.78 13.20
C ILE A 30 9.35 -7.68 12.05
N ILE A 31 8.36 -7.28 11.27
CA ILE A 31 8.04 -7.95 10.03
C ILE A 31 8.73 -7.21 8.89
N VAL A 32 9.39 -7.96 8.03
CA VAL A 32 10.07 -7.43 6.85
C VAL A 32 9.58 -8.14 5.60
N SER A 33 9.38 -7.36 4.55
CA SER A 33 9.16 -7.86 3.20
C SER A 33 10.44 -7.72 2.39
N THR A 34 10.92 -8.83 1.84
CA THR A 34 12.03 -8.86 0.87
C THR A 34 11.52 -8.92 -0.57
N GLY A 35 10.36 -8.31 -0.83
CA GLY A 35 9.68 -8.29 -2.12
C GLY A 35 8.83 -9.54 -2.35
N ARG A 36 9.46 -10.72 -2.39
CA ARG A 36 8.79 -12.02 -2.66
C ARG A 36 8.65 -12.94 -1.43
N SER A 37 9.17 -12.49 -0.30
CA SER A 37 9.13 -13.25 0.95
C SER A 37 8.74 -12.32 2.09
N LEU A 38 7.98 -12.86 3.03
CA LEU A 38 7.58 -12.20 4.26
C LEU A 38 8.29 -12.90 5.42
N LYS A 39 8.95 -12.13 6.28
CA LYS A 39 9.71 -12.66 7.41
C LYS A 39 9.32 -11.97 8.70
N LEU A 40 9.21 -12.73 9.77
CA LEU A 40 9.12 -12.23 11.13
C LEU A 40 10.50 -12.34 11.77
N LEU A 41 11.02 -11.20 12.23
CA LEU A 41 12.31 -11.07 12.88
C LEU A 41 12.09 -10.66 14.34
N ARG A 42 12.96 -11.18 15.21
CA ARG A 42 13.02 -10.83 16.63
C ARG A 42 14.37 -10.27 16.96
N PHE A 43 14.36 -9.19 17.73
CA PHE A 43 15.56 -8.62 18.30
C PHE A 43 15.80 -9.25 19.68
N GLU A 44 16.86 -10.03 19.82
CA GLU A 44 17.26 -10.65 21.07
C GLU A 44 18.41 -9.86 21.71
N LEU A 45 18.15 -9.34 22.91
CA LEU A 45 19.17 -8.67 23.72
C LEU A 45 19.86 -9.72 24.61
N GLY A 46 20.66 -10.59 24.00
CA GLY A 46 21.42 -11.61 24.71
C GLY A 46 22.60 -11.03 25.52
N ASN A 47 23.07 -11.77 26.52
CA ASN A 47 24.17 -11.36 27.43
C ASN A 47 25.53 -11.12 26.73
N THR A 48 25.70 -11.55 25.47
CA THR A 48 27.02 -11.52 24.80
C THR A 48 27.05 -10.57 23.60
N SER A 49 25.92 -10.38 22.88
CA SER A 49 25.75 -9.37 21.83
C SER A 49 24.27 -9.30 21.38
N PRO A 50 23.77 -8.13 20.95
CA PRO A 50 22.46 -8.04 20.32
C PRO A 50 22.45 -8.80 18.99
N ALA A 51 21.44 -9.66 18.79
CA ALA A 51 21.29 -10.45 17.57
C ALA A 51 19.87 -10.34 17.02
N ILE A 52 19.74 -10.36 15.69
CA ILE A 52 18.45 -10.43 15.00
C ILE A 52 18.22 -11.88 14.57
N GLN A 53 17.20 -12.51 15.13
CA GLN A 53 16.81 -13.87 14.77
C GLN A 53 15.62 -13.82 13.81
N THR A 54 15.68 -14.61 12.73
CA THR A 54 14.49 -14.85 11.90
C THR A 54 13.66 -15.95 12.54
N LEU A 55 12.42 -15.63 12.91
CA LEU A 55 11.48 -16.57 13.52
C LEU A 55 10.64 -17.30 12.46
N ILE A 56 10.09 -16.54 11.51
CA ILE A 56 9.24 -17.06 10.43
C ILE A 56 9.77 -16.53 9.11
N SER A 57 9.81 -17.37 8.08
CA SER A 57 10.15 -16.96 6.71
C SER A 57 9.30 -17.74 5.72
N VAL A 58 8.45 -17.03 4.97
CA VAL A 58 7.56 -17.62 3.96
C VAL A 58 7.73 -16.88 2.64
N ASP A 59 7.80 -17.62 1.54
CA ASP A 59 7.75 -17.05 0.19
C ASP A 59 6.28 -16.82 -0.19
N THR A 60 5.92 -15.58 -0.50
CA THR A 60 4.55 -15.18 -0.87
C THR A 60 4.25 -15.46 -2.33
N TYR A 61 5.28 -15.72 -3.14
CA TYR A 61 5.24 -15.89 -4.60
C TYR A 61 4.72 -14.69 -5.42
N ASP A 62 4.04 -13.75 -4.75
CA ASP A 62 3.66 -12.43 -5.23
C ASP A 62 4.64 -11.35 -4.77
N ILE A 63 4.66 -10.21 -5.47
CA ILE A 63 5.41 -9.02 -5.05
C ILE A 63 4.56 -8.23 -4.06
N ILE A 64 5.06 -8.07 -2.84
CA ILE A 64 4.46 -7.21 -1.82
C ILE A 64 4.68 -5.75 -2.20
N SER A 65 3.63 -5.07 -2.65
CA SER A 65 3.65 -3.66 -3.06
C SER A 65 3.47 -2.71 -1.89
N SER A 66 2.66 -3.10 -0.90
CA SER A 66 2.51 -2.35 0.35
C SER A 66 2.29 -3.29 1.53
N LEU A 67 2.83 -2.89 2.68
CA LEU A 67 2.80 -3.63 3.94
C LEU A 67 2.52 -2.63 5.06
N SER A 68 1.49 -2.89 5.86
CA SER A 68 1.20 -2.11 7.05
C SER A 68 0.70 -3.01 8.19
N LYS A 69 0.63 -2.45 9.39
CA LYS A 69 0.05 -3.11 10.56
C LYS A 69 -1.11 -2.30 11.11
N PHE A 70 -2.03 -2.97 11.76
CA PHE A 70 -3.12 -2.32 12.49
C PHE A 70 -3.46 -3.12 13.73
N ARG A 71 -3.93 -2.45 14.77
CA ARG A 71 -4.41 -3.08 15.99
C ARG A 71 -5.90 -2.89 16.08
N ARG A 72 -6.66 -3.96 16.26
CA ARG A 72 -8.10 -3.85 16.48
C ARG A 72 -8.39 -3.26 17.84
N LYS A 73 -9.54 -2.60 17.96
CA LYS A 73 -10.00 -2.09 19.25
C LYS A 73 -10.08 -3.24 20.25
N ASP A 74 -9.57 -3.01 21.45
CA ASP A 74 -9.57 -3.95 22.58
C ASP A 74 -8.70 -5.22 22.38
N GLU A 75 -7.84 -5.25 21.35
CA GLU A 75 -6.83 -6.29 21.16
C GLU A 75 -5.42 -5.75 21.47
N THR A 76 -4.56 -6.59 22.03
CA THR A 76 -3.13 -6.31 22.28
C THR A 76 -2.24 -6.70 21.11
N LYS A 77 -2.72 -7.63 20.28
CA LYS A 77 -2.04 -8.18 19.12
C LYS A 77 -2.23 -7.29 17.89
N ASP A 78 -1.13 -7.08 17.17
CA ASP A 78 -1.09 -6.38 15.89
C ASP A 78 -1.39 -7.35 14.76
N TRP A 79 -2.25 -6.90 13.85
CA TRP A 79 -2.60 -7.56 12.61
C TRP A 79 -1.78 -6.99 11.47
N ILE A 80 -1.60 -7.78 10.44
CA ILE A 80 -0.80 -7.42 9.27
C ILE A 80 -1.75 -7.27 8.10
N ILE A 81 -1.55 -6.24 7.29
CA ILE A 81 -2.23 -6.09 6.03
C ILE A 81 -1.21 -5.91 4.92
N ILE A 82 -1.43 -6.63 3.83
CA ILE A 82 -0.55 -6.68 2.67
C ILE A 82 -1.40 -6.44 1.43
N ALA A 83 -0.91 -5.59 0.52
CA ALA A 83 -1.39 -5.58 -0.85
C ALA A 83 -0.26 -6.05 -1.77
N ALA A 84 -0.62 -6.96 -2.68
CA ALA A 84 0.30 -7.61 -3.58
C ALA A 84 -0.03 -7.32 -5.04
N ASP A 85 0.96 -7.49 -5.92
CA ASP A 85 0.82 -7.31 -7.37
C ASP A 85 -0.26 -8.18 -8.03
N SER A 86 -0.67 -9.27 -7.38
CA SER A 86 -1.82 -10.08 -7.76
C SER A 86 -3.17 -9.35 -7.71
N GLY A 87 -3.18 -8.08 -7.25
CA GLY A 87 -4.40 -7.31 -7.04
C GLY A 87 -5.19 -7.79 -5.84
N SER A 88 -4.57 -8.59 -4.96
CA SER A 88 -5.18 -9.06 -3.74
C SER A 88 -4.70 -8.27 -2.53
N THR A 89 -5.64 -7.93 -1.66
CA THR A 89 -5.38 -7.37 -0.33
C THR A 89 -5.67 -8.46 0.68
N THR A 90 -4.66 -8.78 1.49
CA THR A 90 -4.70 -9.91 2.41
C THR A 90 -4.40 -9.43 3.82
N ILE A 91 -5.23 -9.85 4.77
CA ILE A 91 -5.04 -9.64 6.20
C ILE A 91 -4.47 -10.93 6.79
N LEU A 92 -3.32 -10.81 7.44
CA LEU A 92 -2.62 -11.91 8.09
C LEU A 92 -2.61 -11.73 9.61
N THR A 93 -2.60 -12.86 10.32
CA THR A 93 -2.27 -12.94 11.74
C THR A 93 -1.15 -13.96 11.93
N VAL A 94 -0.41 -13.87 13.03
CA VAL A 94 0.65 -14.84 13.36
C VAL A 94 0.13 -15.82 14.40
N ILE A 95 0.18 -17.12 14.13
CA ILE A 95 -0.14 -18.14 15.13
C ILE A 95 1.13 -18.41 15.96
N ALA A 96 1.19 -17.91 17.19
CA ALA A 96 2.36 -18.05 18.05
C ALA A 96 2.73 -19.51 18.36
N GLU A 97 1.74 -20.39 18.48
CA GLU A 97 1.96 -21.82 18.78
C GLU A 97 2.67 -22.56 17.64
N LYS A 98 2.38 -22.18 16.38
CA LYS A 98 2.91 -22.83 15.17
C LYS A 98 4.07 -22.09 14.55
N MET A 99 4.25 -20.81 14.91
CA MET A 99 5.18 -19.89 14.25
C MET A 99 4.89 -19.81 12.74
N GLU A 100 3.63 -19.61 12.39
CA GLU A 100 3.15 -19.53 11.01
C GLU A 100 2.30 -18.28 10.78
N PHE A 101 2.32 -17.77 9.55
CA PHE A 101 1.37 -16.75 9.09
C PHE A 101 0.06 -17.41 8.67
N GLU A 102 -1.04 -16.97 9.24
CA GLU A 102 -2.39 -17.39 8.87
C GLU A 102 -3.09 -16.28 8.09
N VAL A 103 -3.61 -16.66 6.92
CA VAL A 103 -4.47 -15.78 6.11
C VAL A 103 -5.86 -15.77 6.73
N VAL A 104 -6.25 -14.64 7.31
CA VAL A 104 -7.58 -14.50 7.91
C VAL A 104 -8.59 -14.06 6.86
N VAL A 105 -8.21 -13.09 6.03
CA VAL A 105 -9.05 -12.62 4.94
C VAL A 105 -8.19 -12.32 3.73
N GLN A 106 -8.69 -12.68 2.55
CA GLN A 106 -8.10 -12.32 1.28
C GLN A 106 -9.21 -11.82 0.36
N GLU A 107 -9.15 -10.56 -0.01
CA GLU A 107 -10.03 -9.98 -1.03
C GLU A 107 -9.23 -9.75 -2.30
N LYS A 108 -9.82 -10.12 -3.43
CA LYS A 108 -9.24 -9.86 -4.75
C LYS A 108 -9.98 -8.70 -5.38
N PHE A 109 -9.23 -7.68 -5.77
CA PHE A 109 -9.77 -6.62 -6.59
C PHE A 109 -10.14 -7.18 -7.97
N LYS A 110 -11.44 -7.25 -8.26
CA LYS A 110 -11.92 -7.63 -9.60
C LYS A 110 -11.71 -6.45 -10.53
N VAL A 111 -10.66 -6.50 -11.33
CA VAL A 111 -10.44 -5.55 -12.42
C VAL A 111 -11.65 -5.61 -13.36
N GLN A 112 -12.54 -4.61 -13.30
CA GLN A 112 -13.56 -4.38 -14.31
C GLN A 112 -12.87 -3.87 -15.57
N THR A 113 -12.17 -4.72 -16.32
CA THR A 113 -11.47 -4.42 -17.60
C THR A 113 -10.70 -3.09 -17.67
N PRO A 114 -9.36 -3.06 -17.74
CA PRO A 114 -8.65 -1.79 -17.77
C PRO A 114 -9.01 -0.99 -19.03
N LYS A 115 -9.62 0.19 -18.88
CA LYS A 115 -9.83 1.16 -19.96
C LYS A 115 -8.64 2.09 -20.16
N THR A 116 -7.46 1.76 -19.62
CA THR A 116 -6.28 2.61 -19.71
C THR A 116 -5.01 1.81 -19.95
N LEU A 117 -4.20 2.31 -20.87
CA LEU A 117 -3.03 1.67 -21.48
C LEU A 117 -2.04 1.13 -20.43
N PRO A 118 -1.61 -0.15 -20.54
CA PRO A 118 -0.55 -0.68 -19.71
C PRO A 118 0.79 -0.10 -20.17
N VAL A 119 1.49 0.60 -19.28
CA VAL A 119 2.94 0.83 -19.42
C VAL A 119 3.55 0.64 -18.04
N GLN A 120 4.23 -0.49 -17.82
CA GLN A 120 5.52 -0.57 -17.12
C GLN A 120 5.99 -2.02 -16.94
N HIS A 121 6.58 -2.60 -17.99
CA HIS A 121 7.74 -3.45 -17.80
C HIS A 121 8.81 -2.96 -18.77
N LEU A 122 9.80 -2.26 -18.24
CA LEU A 122 11.01 -1.88 -18.95
C LEU A 122 12.10 -2.85 -18.47
N ALA A 123 12.38 -3.88 -19.25
CA ALA A 123 13.56 -4.72 -19.00
C ALA A 123 14.70 -4.16 -19.86
N VAL A 124 15.73 -3.67 -19.20
CA VAL A 124 16.97 -3.19 -19.81
C VAL A 124 18.02 -4.25 -19.54
N ASP A 125 18.70 -4.76 -20.58
CA ASP A 125 19.89 -5.59 -20.38
C ASP A 125 20.92 -4.79 -19.56
N SER A 126 21.64 -5.44 -18.64
CA SER A 126 22.77 -4.88 -17.87
C SER A 126 23.81 -4.14 -18.70
N GLN A 127 23.88 -4.39 -20.02
CA GLN A 127 24.79 -3.74 -20.97
C GLN A 127 24.10 -2.72 -21.90
N GLY A 128 22.80 -2.42 -21.70
CA GLY A 128 22.09 -1.33 -22.40
C GLY A 128 21.81 -1.54 -23.89
N ARG A 129 21.91 -2.77 -24.40
CA ARG A 129 21.88 -3.05 -25.86
C ARG A 129 20.51 -3.35 -26.46
N ALA A 130 19.52 -3.72 -25.66
CA ALA A 130 18.17 -3.99 -26.14
C ALA A 130 17.12 -3.48 -25.15
N ILE A 131 16.05 -2.90 -25.69
CA ILE A 131 14.85 -2.55 -24.96
C ILE A 131 13.74 -3.42 -25.55
N PHE A 132 13.20 -4.32 -24.72
CA PHE A 132 12.01 -5.08 -25.08
C PHE A 132 10.77 -4.31 -24.63
N THR A 133 9.87 -4.02 -25.56
CA THR A 133 8.55 -3.48 -25.27
C THR A 133 7.51 -4.36 -25.94
N GLU A 134 6.61 -4.95 -25.15
CA GLU A 134 5.47 -5.70 -25.68
C GLU A 134 4.17 -5.05 -25.18
N SER A 135 3.36 -4.56 -26.11
CA SER A 135 2.00 -4.09 -25.85
C SER A 135 1.01 -5.07 -26.48
N ASN A 136 0.54 -6.04 -25.70
CA ASN A 136 -0.57 -6.90 -26.09
C ASN A 136 -1.68 -6.81 -25.03
N GLN A 137 -2.87 -6.33 -25.42
CA GLN A 137 -3.93 -5.93 -24.49
C GLN A 137 -4.84 -7.09 -24.05
N ASP A 138 -4.87 -8.19 -24.80
CA ASP A 138 -5.93 -9.21 -24.64
C ASP A 138 -5.60 -10.36 -23.67
N LYS A 139 -4.40 -10.42 -23.11
CA LYS A 139 -3.94 -11.57 -22.30
C LYS A 139 -3.47 -11.28 -20.88
N PHE A 140 -3.50 -10.03 -20.42
CA PHE A 140 -2.94 -9.69 -19.11
C PHE A 140 -4.04 -9.33 -18.11
N LYS A 141 -4.59 -10.37 -17.45
CA LYS A 141 -5.45 -10.19 -16.27
C LYS A 141 -4.66 -9.91 -14.98
N ASP A 142 -3.37 -10.27 -14.96
CA ASP A 142 -2.55 -10.34 -13.74
C ASP A 142 -1.33 -9.38 -13.75
N LYS A 143 -1.47 -8.18 -14.33
CA LYS A 143 -0.39 -7.17 -14.35
C LYS A 143 -0.67 -6.00 -13.42
N ILE A 144 0.41 -5.47 -12.83
CA ILE A 144 0.43 -4.20 -12.10
C ILE A 144 -0.11 -3.09 -13.02
N SER A 145 -1.26 -2.52 -12.66
CA SER A 145 -1.89 -1.39 -13.34
C SER A 145 -1.80 -0.17 -12.45
N ARG A 146 -1.74 1.02 -13.05
CA ARG A 146 -1.87 2.29 -12.33
C ARG A 146 -3.21 2.43 -11.61
N THR A 147 -4.20 1.61 -11.99
CA THR A 147 -5.53 1.54 -11.39
C THR A 147 -5.69 0.40 -10.37
N LEU A 148 -4.68 -0.47 -10.17
CA LEU A 148 -4.73 -1.49 -9.13
C LEU A 148 -4.42 -0.86 -7.76
N PRO A 149 -5.30 -0.96 -6.77
CA PRO A 149 -5.11 -0.34 -5.46
C PRO A 149 -4.15 -1.19 -4.61
N VAL A 150 -2.87 -1.14 -4.92
CA VAL A 150 -1.83 -1.93 -4.23
C VAL A 150 -0.62 -1.09 -3.83
N GLN A 151 -0.48 0.10 -4.43
CA GLN A 151 0.72 0.92 -4.32
C GLN A 151 0.79 1.73 -3.04
N HIS A 152 -0.33 2.35 -2.64
CA HIS A 152 -0.39 3.20 -1.47
C HIS A 152 -1.31 2.56 -0.45
N MET A 153 -0.82 2.43 0.78
CA MET A 153 -1.60 1.92 1.90
C MET A 153 -1.32 2.76 3.14
N ALA A 154 -2.38 3.18 3.81
CA ALA A 154 -2.30 3.77 5.13
C ALA A 154 -3.34 3.13 6.05
N VAL A 155 -3.09 3.24 7.34
CA VAL A 155 -3.92 2.64 8.39
C VAL A 155 -4.25 3.72 9.42
N ASP A 156 -5.49 3.72 9.90
CA ASP A 156 -5.92 4.56 11.02
C ASP A 156 -5.21 4.18 12.33
N SER A 157 -4.76 5.17 13.11
CA SER A 157 -4.04 4.93 14.37
C SER A 157 -4.85 4.14 15.39
N LYS A 158 -6.18 4.28 15.35
CA LYS A 158 -7.14 3.54 16.20
C LYS A 158 -7.57 2.19 15.61
N GLY A 159 -7.03 1.82 14.44
CA GLY A 159 -7.33 0.57 13.75
C GLY A 159 -8.78 0.42 13.31
N ARG A 160 -9.48 1.52 13.03
CA ARG A 160 -10.88 1.51 12.56
C ARG A 160 -10.98 1.27 11.06
N ALA A 161 -10.01 1.78 10.29
CA ALA A 161 -10.02 1.69 8.84
C ALA A 161 -8.62 1.56 8.23
N VAL A 162 -8.59 1.04 7.01
CA VAL A 162 -7.43 1.07 6.10
C VAL A 162 -7.84 1.80 4.85
N PHE A 163 -6.95 2.66 4.37
CA PHE A 163 -7.08 3.33 3.10
C PHE A 163 -6.05 2.76 2.13
N ILE A 164 -6.52 2.24 1.01
CA ILE A 164 -5.69 1.67 -0.04
C ILE A 164 -5.99 2.41 -1.33
N ALA A 165 -4.94 2.88 -1.99
CA ALA A 165 -5.08 3.63 -3.22
C ALA A 165 -4.14 3.11 -4.31
N ALA A 166 -4.65 3.17 -5.53
CA ALA A 166 -3.85 3.00 -6.73
C ALA A 166 -3.08 4.29 -7.03
N MET A 167 -2.18 4.25 -8.00
CA MET A 167 -1.51 5.47 -8.47
C MET A 167 -2.49 6.42 -9.18
N GLU A 168 -3.56 5.88 -9.73
CA GLU A 168 -4.49 6.59 -10.61
C GLU A 168 -5.92 6.11 -10.35
N GLU A 169 -6.84 7.06 -10.19
CA GLU A 169 -8.31 6.89 -10.10
C GLU A 169 -8.86 6.11 -8.91
N VAL A 170 -8.31 4.93 -8.59
CA VAL A 170 -8.92 3.98 -7.67
C VAL A 170 -8.44 4.22 -6.25
N LYS A 171 -9.41 4.43 -5.35
CA LYS A 171 -9.25 4.66 -3.92
C LYS A 171 -10.26 3.77 -3.21
N GLN A 172 -9.82 3.00 -2.23
CA GLN A 172 -10.64 2.05 -1.52
C GLN A 172 -10.46 2.22 -0.01
N PHE A 173 -11.58 2.27 0.69
CA PHE A 173 -11.62 2.31 2.14
C PHE A 173 -12.12 0.98 2.68
N TRP A 174 -11.44 0.46 3.68
CA TRP A 174 -11.78 -0.76 4.39
C TRP A 174 -12.08 -0.40 5.83
N PHE A 175 -13.21 -0.84 6.36
CA PHE A 175 -13.59 -0.60 7.75
C PHE A 175 -13.67 -1.91 8.53
N PHE A 176 -13.13 -1.89 9.74
CA PHE A 176 -13.18 -3.02 10.67
C PHE A 176 -14.31 -2.83 11.66
N HIS A 177 -15.26 -3.78 11.68
CA HIS A 177 -16.44 -3.71 12.54
C HIS A 177 -16.55 -4.92 13.46
N GLY A 178 -16.52 -4.66 14.78
CA GLY A 178 -16.94 -5.60 15.82
C GLY A 178 -16.07 -6.84 15.99
N PRO A 179 -16.49 -7.78 16.87
CA PRO A 179 -15.70 -8.96 17.27
C PRO A 179 -15.68 -10.09 16.23
N GLY A 180 -16.03 -9.81 14.97
CA GLY A 180 -16.01 -10.79 13.87
C GLY A 180 -15.06 -10.34 12.76
N ASN A 181 -14.40 -11.29 12.09
CA ASN A 181 -13.55 -11.04 10.91
C ASN A 181 -14.37 -10.59 9.70
N ARG A 182 -14.99 -9.40 9.76
CA ARG A 182 -15.81 -8.85 8.68
C ARG A 182 -15.19 -7.55 8.17
N ILE A 183 -14.82 -7.56 6.89
CA ILE A 183 -14.66 -6.37 6.05
C ILE A 183 -16.06 -6.03 5.55
N LEU A 184 -16.53 -4.80 5.76
CA LEU A 184 -17.96 -4.52 5.53
C LEU A 184 -18.31 -3.59 4.35
N ASN A 185 -17.48 -2.64 3.90
CA ASN A 185 -17.84 -1.82 2.74
C ASN A 185 -16.61 -1.32 1.97
N PHE A 186 -16.72 -1.30 0.64
CA PHE A 186 -15.82 -0.59 -0.27
C PHE A 186 -16.49 0.72 -0.67
N LEU A 187 -15.84 1.85 -0.42
CA LEU A 187 -16.29 3.15 -0.92
C LEU A 187 -15.35 3.59 -2.04
N ASP A 188 -15.89 3.72 -3.24
CA ASP A 188 -15.20 4.35 -4.36
C ASP A 188 -15.33 5.88 -4.23
N ASP A 189 -14.21 6.57 -4.30
CA ASP A 189 -14.16 8.04 -4.28
C ASP A 189 -14.80 8.61 -5.58
N PRO A 190 -15.68 9.62 -5.50
CA PRO A 190 -16.22 10.30 -6.67
C PRO A 190 -15.17 11.00 -7.55
N GLU A 191 -13.99 11.35 -7.03
CA GLU A 191 -12.94 12.03 -7.81
C GLU A 191 -12.28 11.10 -8.84
N LYS A 192 -12.76 11.16 -10.08
CA LYS A 192 -12.17 10.46 -11.23
C LYS A 192 -10.97 11.25 -11.79
N LYS A 193 -10.03 10.54 -12.42
CA LYS A 193 -8.86 11.09 -13.11
C LYS A 193 -7.92 11.93 -12.24
N THR A 194 -7.52 11.37 -11.11
CA THR A 194 -6.48 11.92 -10.23
C THR A 194 -5.27 11.00 -10.15
N LEU A 195 -4.07 11.55 -10.24
CA LEU A 195 -2.84 10.87 -9.86
C LEU A 195 -2.59 11.07 -8.37
N ILE A 196 -2.33 9.98 -7.64
CA ILE A 196 -2.05 9.98 -6.21
C ILE A 196 -0.56 9.71 -6.04
N TYR A 197 0.10 10.50 -5.18
CA TYR A 197 1.53 10.38 -4.91
C TYR A 197 1.82 9.73 -3.56
N ASP A 198 1.02 10.08 -2.55
CA ASP A 198 1.16 9.55 -1.21
C ASP A 198 -0.14 9.73 -0.42
N ILE A 199 -0.34 8.90 0.60
CA ILE A 199 -1.54 8.86 1.43
C ILE A 199 -1.16 8.71 2.91
N ALA A 200 -1.93 9.33 3.79
CA ALA A 200 -1.76 9.22 5.24
C ALA A 200 -3.09 9.40 5.96
N PHE A 201 -3.26 8.73 7.11
CA PHE A 201 -4.34 9.09 8.04
C PHE A 201 -3.94 10.31 8.86
N VAL A 202 -4.92 11.16 9.14
CA VAL A 202 -4.75 12.32 10.02
C VAL A 202 -5.38 12.00 11.36
N ASP A 203 -4.56 11.88 12.39
CA ASP A 203 -5.06 11.66 13.76
C ASP A 203 -5.53 12.98 14.36
N ILE A 204 -6.83 13.27 14.25
CA ILE A 204 -7.46 14.45 14.83
C ILE A 204 -8.01 14.13 16.25
N ASN A 205 -7.76 12.92 16.77
CA ASN A 205 -8.41 12.38 17.95
C ASN A 205 -9.95 12.50 17.95
N SER A 206 -10.55 12.71 16.79
CA SER A 206 -12.00 12.75 16.60
C SER A 206 -12.56 11.34 16.38
N GLU A 207 -13.88 11.21 16.49
CA GLU A 207 -14.57 9.97 16.11
C GLU A 207 -14.57 9.76 14.60
N ASN A 208 -14.48 10.85 13.83
CA ASN A 208 -14.47 10.82 12.38
C ASN A 208 -13.09 10.40 11.87
N ILE A 209 -13.08 9.70 10.74
CA ILE A 209 -11.86 9.24 10.10
C ILE A 209 -11.48 10.26 9.04
N VAL A 210 -10.29 10.85 9.16
CA VAL A 210 -9.79 11.81 8.17
C VAL A 210 -8.56 11.24 7.51
N VAL A 211 -8.57 11.29 6.19
CA VAL A 211 -7.47 10.85 5.34
C VAL A 211 -6.95 12.05 4.56
N ALA A 212 -5.63 12.16 4.50
CA ALA A 212 -4.94 13.13 3.67
C ALA A 212 -4.24 12.38 2.53
N TYR A 213 -4.34 12.91 1.31
CA TYR A 213 -3.56 12.41 0.18
C TYR A 213 -3.05 13.54 -0.70
N LEU A 214 -1.87 13.33 -1.28
CA LEU A 214 -1.28 14.24 -2.24
C LEU A 214 -1.72 13.81 -3.64
N ALA A 215 -2.46 14.67 -4.35
CA ALA A 215 -3.01 14.33 -5.66
C ALA A 215 -2.97 15.46 -6.69
N THR A 216 -2.91 15.08 -7.96
CA THR A 216 -3.02 15.98 -9.11
C THR A 216 -4.14 15.51 -10.04
N ALA A 217 -5.15 16.36 -10.27
CA ALA A 217 -6.20 16.10 -11.24
C ALA A 217 -5.73 16.37 -12.68
N TYR A 218 -6.06 15.46 -13.60
CA TYR A 218 -5.67 15.54 -15.01
C TYR A 218 -6.84 15.42 -15.99
N GLU A 219 -8.08 15.54 -15.50
CA GLU A 219 -9.30 15.42 -16.32
C GLU A 219 -9.29 16.29 -17.59
N GLU A 220 -8.92 17.56 -17.43
CA GLU A 220 -8.92 18.56 -18.51
C GLU A 220 -7.85 18.32 -19.60
N LEU A 221 -6.85 17.46 -19.36
CA LEU A 221 -5.82 17.15 -20.37
C LEU A 221 -6.33 16.26 -21.51
N HIS A 222 -7.49 15.61 -21.33
CA HIS A 222 -8.07 14.74 -22.35
C HIS A 222 -8.87 15.49 -23.43
N VAL A 223 -9.17 16.77 -23.21
CA VAL A 223 -9.95 17.60 -24.16
C VAL A 223 -8.99 18.31 -25.12
N GLY A 224 -8.58 17.60 -26.17
CA GLY A 224 -8.14 18.10 -27.48
C GLY A 224 -7.29 19.38 -27.60
N VAL A 225 -6.07 19.19 -28.11
CA VAL A 225 -5.37 20.07 -29.08
C VAL A 225 -4.85 21.43 -28.58
N LYS A 226 -3.70 21.38 -27.89
CA LYS A 226 -2.42 22.04 -28.24
C LYS A 226 -1.49 21.75 -27.09
N TYR A 227 -0.40 21.01 -27.34
CA TYR A 227 0.73 20.85 -26.42
C TYR A 227 1.50 22.18 -26.27
N GLU A 228 0.81 23.29 -26.00
CA GLU A 228 1.44 24.30 -25.17
C GLU A 228 1.54 23.62 -23.81
N ILE A 229 2.78 23.35 -23.39
CA ILE A 229 3.13 22.87 -22.06
C ILE A 229 2.71 23.97 -21.06
N LYS A 230 1.40 24.10 -20.85
CA LYS A 230 0.78 25.00 -19.89
C LYS A 230 1.19 24.47 -18.53
N ARG A 231 2.20 25.12 -17.95
CA ARG A 231 2.61 25.17 -16.53
C ARG A 231 2.48 23.84 -15.77
N ARG A 232 3.60 23.32 -15.26
CA ARG A 232 3.63 22.20 -14.28
C ARG A 232 2.44 22.30 -13.32
N ARG A 233 1.46 21.40 -13.46
CA ARG A 233 0.35 21.32 -12.51
C ARG A 233 0.95 20.93 -11.16
N LYS A 234 0.67 21.75 -10.15
CA LYS A 234 1.17 21.51 -8.82
C LYS A 234 0.25 20.51 -8.12
N PRO A 235 0.82 19.58 -7.35
CA PRO A 235 0.01 18.67 -6.57
C PRO A 235 -0.79 19.47 -5.53
N SER A 236 -1.93 18.92 -5.12
CA SER A 236 -2.77 19.47 -4.08
C SER A 236 -2.86 18.45 -2.94
N LEU A 237 -2.73 18.94 -1.71
CA LEU A 237 -3.01 18.15 -0.52
C LEU A 237 -4.52 18.18 -0.28
N VAL A 238 -5.15 17.02 -0.31
CA VAL A 238 -6.60 16.85 -0.15
C VAL A 238 -6.86 16.17 1.18
N PHE A 239 -7.75 16.76 1.97
CA PHE A 239 -8.26 16.18 3.21
C PHE A 239 -9.69 15.71 2.97
N SER A 240 -9.91 14.42 3.13
CA SER A 240 -11.21 13.79 2.96
C SER A 240 -11.65 13.16 4.27
N GLU A 241 -12.85 13.53 4.71
CA GLU A 241 -13.56 12.85 5.78
C GLU A 241 -14.21 11.59 5.23
N VAL A 242 -14.05 10.52 5.97
CA VAL A 242 -14.50 9.20 5.58
C VAL A 242 -15.48 8.73 6.65
N ASP A 243 -16.74 8.64 6.26
CA ASP A 243 -17.78 7.94 7.00
C ASP A 243 -18.05 6.57 6.35
N LYS A 244 -18.78 5.70 7.03
CA LYS A 244 -19.10 4.32 6.58
C LYS A 244 -19.79 4.26 5.23
N ASP A 245 -20.54 5.32 4.88
CA ASP A 245 -21.39 5.37 3.70
C ASP A 245 -20.97 6.47 2.69
N LYS A 246 -20.07 7.38 3.07
CA LYS A 246 -19.71 8.51 2.23
C LYS A 246 -18.30 9.03 2.49
N VAL A 247 -17.61 9.36 1.41
CA VAL A 247 -16.37 10.14 1.43
C VAL A 247 -16.71 11.59 1.08
N THR A 248 -16.32 12.52 1.93
CA THR A 248 -16.55 13.96 1.73
C THR A 248 -15.24 14.71 1.79
N GLU A 249 -14.88 15.45 0.73
CA GLU A 249 -13.73 16.35 0.76
C GLU A 249 -14.00 17.52 1.71
N ILE A 250 -13.18 17.66 2.76
CA ILE A 250 -13.26 18.77 3.71
C ILE A 250 -12.50 19.98 3.16
N LYS A 251 -11.29 19.74 2.66
CA LYS A 251 -10.36 20.81 2.31
C LYS A 251 -9.35 20.36 1.27
N ARG A 252 -9.09 21.24 0.30
CA ARG A 252 -7.99 21.10 -0.65
C ARG A 252 -7.05 22.29 -0.58
N ILE A 253 -5.79 21.99 -0.32
CA ILE A 253 -4.72 22.97 -0.23
C ILE A 253 -3.83 22.74 -1.45
N LYS A 254 -3.79 23.73 -2.36
CA LYS A 254 -2.84 23.70 -3.48
C LYS A 254 -1.43 23.84 -2.92
N CYS A 255 -0.55 22.88 -3.18
CA CYS A 255 0.85 23.06 -2.84
C CYS A 255 1.40 24.18 -3.74
N LEU A 256 1.74 25.33 -3.15
CA LEU A 256 2.52 26.36 -3.84
C LEU A 256 3.98 25.88 -3.97
N ASP A 257 4.91 26.72 -4.46
CA ASP A 257 6.37 26.45 -4.43
C ASP A 257 6.96 26.36 -3.00
N TYR A 258 6.10 26.15 -1.99
CA TYR A 258 6.30 26.22 -0.54
C TYR A 258 6.84 24.91 0.06
N ALA A 259 7.21 23.91 -0.75
CA ALA A 259 7.86 22.70 -0.24
C ALA A 259 9.11 23.05 0.62
N ASN A 260 9.79 24.16 0.29
CA ASN A 260 10.90 24.68 1.10
C ASN A 260 10.47 25.49 2.33
N SER A 261 9.28 26.08 2.36
CA SER A 261 8.83 26.91 3.50
C SER A 261 8.08 26.14 4.57
N LEU A 262 7.52 24.97 4.24
CA LEU A 262 6.97 24.02 5.22
C LEU A 262 8.06 23.51 6.18
N ILE A 263 9.31 23.41 5.71
CA ILE A 263 10.49 23.08 6.52
C ILE A 263 10.99 24.30 7.30
N SER A 264 10.84 25.52 6.76
CA SER A 264 11.41 26.74 7.36
C SER A 264 10.52 27.45 8.39
N GLY A 265 9.32 26.91 8.70
CA GLY A 265 8.45 27.43 9.76
C GLY A 265 7.91 28.85 9.57
N GLN A 266 8.07 29.44 8.39
CA GLN A 266 7.53 30.78 8.09
C GLN A 266 6.19 30.63 7.38
N LEU A 267 5.12 30.58 8.18
CA LEU A 267 3.77 30.89 7.72
C LEU A 267 3.57 32.40 7.93
N VAL A 268 3.35 33.13 6.84
CA VAL A 268 2.94 34.56 6.85
C VAL A 268 1.44 34.64 7.03
#